data_AF-A0A553DTW9-F1
#
_entry.id   AF-A0A553DTW9-F1
#
_cell.length_a   1.000
_cell.length_b   1.000
_cell.length_c   1.000
_cell.angle_alpha   90.00
_cell.angle_beta   90.00
_cell.angle_gamma   90.00
#
_symmetry.space_group_name_H-M   'P 1'
#
loop_
_entity.id
_entity.type
_entity.pdbx_description
1 polymer ?
#
loop_
_entity_poly.entity_id
_entity_poly.type
_entity_poly.pdbx_seq_one_letter_code
_entity_poly.pdbx_strand_id
1 'polypeptide(L)'
;MIQHIKCLITLLLLICFSCKEDKTYKNIVEKNTTIIKPVKTKQESKTFTFYKAFSFCENQVGYFTEQEARDLYIDKTITLDVDYEKKANQLSIYTEEKLKCIYKNLDIGGIIETKYFKTKDVFPFDNIALLDNKYIVVSRDGYFFVFINKSENKKNTVSKETISFQGFELLFNHKLIGLSIIDEKEVDLYKKYGLDFSTVCVCDSPSMYIDINSKELIIFNYCDSNKSMSTIENKNIFKITKIENEGNKISITAPPNLKLTFEKKTKFPIFQVQVKGDFPTKYVGNDLKKNFTSTPEKFKKIDCGDFGG
;
A
#
# COMPACT_ATOMS: atom_id res chain seq x y z
N MET A 1 28.07 48.77 -31.80
CA MET A 1 26.71 48.49 -31.30
C MET A 1 26.83 47.35 -30.28
N ILE A 2 27.63 47.45 -29.21
CA ILE A 2 27.51 48.24 -27.97
C ILE A 2 26.15 48.04 -27.28
N GLN A 3 26.21 47.39 -26.10
CA GLN A 3 25.31 47.50 -24.92
C GLN A 3 23.88 46.94 -25.07
N HIS A 4 23.17 46.37 -24.09
CA HIS A 4 23.23 46.11 -22.65
C HIS A 4 22.43 44.78 -22.43
N ILE A 5 22.57 43.96 -21.40
CA ILE A 5 21.93 44.10 -20.08
C ILE A 5 22.51 43.00 -19.18
N LYS A 6 23.36 43.41 -18.23
CA LYS A 6 23.64 42.75 -16.94
C LYS A 6 23.26 43.79 -15.88
N CYS A 7 22.81 43.31 -14.71
CA CYS A 7 22.40 44.04 -13.49
C CYS A 7 20.89 44.35 -13.34
N LEU A 8 20.26 43.62 -12.41
CA LEU A 8 19.42 44.18 -11.34
C LEU A 8 19.45 43.15 -10.18
N ILE A 9 20.34 43.31 -9.19
CA ILE A 9 20.08 43.90 -7.85
C ILE A 9 19.01 43.08 -7.10
N THR A 10 19.35 42.17 -6.18
CA THR A 10 19.90 42.38 -4.83
C THR A 10 19.06 43.34 -3.96
N LEU A 11 17.90 42.90 -3.46
CA LEU A 11 17.28 43.55 -2.30
C LEU A 11 16.22 42.66 -1.62
N LEU A 12 16.58 41.98 -0.53
CA LEU A 12 15.64 41.65 0.54
C LEU A 12 16.43 41.38 1.83
N LEU A 13 16.85 42.50 2.42
CA LEU A 13 17.34 42.60 3.79
C LEU A 13 16.16 42.56 4.76
N LEU A 14 16.31 41.72 5.78
CA LEU A 14 16.06 42.00 7.20
C LEU A 14 14.78 42.77 7.58
N ILE A 15 13.84 42.03 8.18
CA ILE A 15 12.99 42.57 9.25
C ILE A 15 13.11 41.62 10.45
N CYS A 16 14.04 41.94 11.35
CA CYS A 16 14.06 41.45 12.72
C CYS A 16 13.11 42.33 13.55
N PHE A 17 11.96 41.80 13.95
CA PHE A 17 11.18 42.39 15.04
C PHE A 17 11.71 41.89 16.38
N SER A 18 12.50 42.75 17.01
CA SER A 18 12.82 42.73 18.44
C SER A 18 11.65 43.34 19.20
N CYS A 19 10.93 42.55 20.01
CA CYS A 19 10.11 43.09 21.09
C CYS A 19 10.85 42.86 22.42
N LYS A 20 11.36 43.97 22.97
CA LYS A 20 11.86 44.08 24.33
C LYS A 20 10.69 44.31 25.28
N GLU A 21 10.89 43.78 26.48
CA GLU A 21 10.04 43.79 27.66
C GLU A 21 9.57 45.19 28.06
N ASP A 22 8.35 45.27 28.57
CA ASP A 22 7.97 46.31 29.53
C ASP A 22 7.44 45.65 30.80
N LYS A 23 8.18 45.87 31.90
CA LYS A 23 7.85 45.41 33.25
C LYS A 23 6.99 46.48 33.91
N THR A 24 5.79 46.11 34.34
CA THR A 24 5.11 46.85 35.40
C THR A 24 4.54 45.89 36.42
N TYR A 25 5.15 45.90 37.60
CA TYR A 25 4.71 45.22 38.81
C TYR A 25 3.41 45.86 39.32
N LYS A 26 2.40 45.04 39.60
CA LYS A 26 1.37 45.32 40.60
C LYS A 26 1.21 44.11 41.51
N ASN A 27 1.67 44.28 42.75
CA ASN A 27 1.38 43.43 43.89
C ASN A 27 -0.10 43.59 44.27
N ILE A 28 -0.88 42.51 44.24
CA ILE A 28 -2.14 42.41 45.00
C ILE A 28 -2.33 40.95 45.50
N VAL A 29 -2.12 40.80 46.81
CA VAL A 29 -2.86 39.97 47.78
C VAL A 29 -2.90 38.46 47.57
N GLU A 30 -2.14 37.78 48.43
CA GLU A 30 -2.26 36.37 48.79
C GLU A 30 -3.71 36.00 49.14
N LYS A 31 -4.29 35.11 48.33
CA LYS A 31 -5.32 34.18 48.78
C LYS A 31 -4.75 32.78 48.68
N ASN A 32 -4.57 32.18 49.86
CA ASN A 32 -4.24 30.77 50.05
C ASN A 32 -5.14 29.90 49.16
N THR A 33 -4.58 29.49 48.02
CA THR A 33 -5.20 28.56 47.09
C THR A 33 -4.37 27.30 47.23
N THR A 34 -5.00 26.26 47.79
CA THR A 34 -4.44 24.94 47.98
C THR A 34 -3.73 24.50 46.70
N ILE A 35 -2.39 24.43 46.74
CA ILE A 35 -1.57 23.93 45.64
C ILE A 35 -1.83 22.42 45.58
N ILE A 36 -2.92 22.05 44.92
CA ILE A 36 -3.10 20.72 44.37
C ILE A 36 -2.02 20.64 43.30
N LYS A 37 -0.90 19.97 43.60
CA LYS A 37 0.08 19.57 42.60
C LYS A 37 -0.71 18.99 41.42
N PRO A 38 -0.58 19.49 40.19
CA PRO A 38 -1.24 18.87 39.06
C PRO A 38 -0.74 17.42 39.04
N VAL A 39 -1.66 16.50 39.33
CA VAL A 39 -1.45 15.08 39.12
C VAL A 39 -1.07 15.00 37.65
N LYS A 40 0.19 14.65 37.36
CA LYS A 40 0.64 14.34 36.00
C LYS A 40 -0.21 13.16 35.54
N THR A 41 -1.36 13.45 34.96
CA THR A 41 -2.16 12.50 34.19
C THR A 41 -1.20 11.95 33.15
N LYS A 42 -1.03 10.63 33.20
CA LYS A 42 -0.12 9.88 32.36
C LYS A 42 -0.48 10.20 30.91
N GLN A 43 0.37 10.97 30.24
CA GLN A 43 0.17 11.41 28.86
C GLN A 43 0.03 10.17 27.97
N GLU A 44 -1.18 9.92 27.47
CA GLU A 44 -1.47 8.76 26.65
C GLU A 44 -1.08 9.07 25.20
N SER A 45 0.14 8.72 24.83
CA SER A 45 0.58 8.79 23.44
C SER A 45 0.18 7.51 22.69
N LYS A 46 -0.42 7.65 21.50
CA LYS A 46 -0.71 6.52 20.60
C LYS A 46 0.24 6.55 19.40
N THR A 47 0.80 5.39 19.03
CA THR A 47 1.73 5.28 17.89
C THR A 47 1.10 4.55 16.72
N PHE A 48 1.16 5.18 15.56
CA PHE A 48 0.59 4.71 14.30
C PHE A 48 1.71 4.49 13.30
N THR A 49 1.62 3.43 12.51
CA THR A 49 2.62 3.11 11.47
C THR A 49 2.00 3.15 10.10
N PHE A 50 2.77 3.50 9.08
CA PHE A 50 2.28 3.55 7.71
C PHE A 50 1.59 2.25 7.31
N TYR A 51 0.42 2.40 6.69
CA TYR A 51 -0.44 1.31 6.24
C TYR A 51 -0.53 1.31 4.72
N LYS A 52 -0.94 2.43 4.13
CA LYS A 52 -1.01 2.59 2.67
C LYS A 52 -1.15 4.04 2.25
N ALA A 53 -0.98 4.29 0.95
CA ALA A 53 -1.30 5.55 0.30
C ALA A 53 -2.21 5.30 -0.90
N PHE A 54 -3.04 6.27 -1.26
CA PHE A 54 -3.89 6.23 -2.46
C PHE A 54 -4.20 7.65 -2.94
N SER A 55 -4.43 7.81 -4.24
CA SER A 55 -4.74 9.10 -4.84
C SER A 55 -6.14 9.60 -4.43
N PHE A 56 -6.35 10.90 -4.54
CA PHE A 56 -7.69 11.48 -4.45
C PHE A 56 -8.57 10.90 -5.56
N CYS A 57 -9.84 10.62 -5.25
CA CYS A 57 -10.75 10.00 -6.20
C CYS A 57 -11.16 10.93 -7.37
N GLU A 58 -10.93 12.24 -7.24
CA GLU A 58 -11.41 13.25 -8.20
C GLU A 58 -10.29 13.86 -9.05
N ASN A 59 -9.04 13.77 -8.60
CA ASN A 59 -7.91 14.36 -9.30
C ASN A 59 -6.98 13.27 -9.82
N GLN A 60 -6.90 13.14 -11.15
CA GLN A 60 -6.00 12.20 -11.84
C GLN A 60 -4.54 12.69 -11.92
N VAL A 61 -4.26 13.92 -11.48
CA VAL A 61 -2.90 14.49 -11.51
C VAL A 61 -2.29 14.38 -10.12
N GLY A 62 -1.77 13.19 -9.81
CA GLY A 62 -0.88 13.01 -8.67
C GLY A 62 0.52 13.54 -8.99
N TYR A 63 1.16 14.23 -8.04
CA TYR A 63 2.57 14.64 -8.20
C TYR A 63 3.54 13.45 -8.04
N PHE A 64 3.05 12.32 -7.53
CA PHE A 64 3.81 11.09 -7.30
C PHE A 64 2.99 9.89 -7.76
N THR A 65 3.65 8.76 -8.02
CA THR A 65 3.01 7.45 -8.18
C THR A 65 2.68 6.86 -6.80
N GLU A 66 1.75 5.88 -6.75
CA GLU A 66 1.43 5.16 -5.50
C GLU A 66 2.66 4.47 -4.90
N GLN A 67 3.56 3.97 -5.75
CA GLN A 67 4.80 3.34 -5.31
C GLN A 67 5.75 4.35 -4.66
N GLU A 68 5.94 5.53 -5.25
CA GLU A 68 6.77 6.60 -4.66
C GLU A 68 6.18 7.09 -3.34
N ALA A 69 4.85 7.24 -3.27
CA ALA A 69 4.15 7.58 -2.04
C ALA A 69 4.37 6.51 -0.94
N ARG A 70 4.35 5.22 -1.30
CA ARG A 70 4.65 4.12 -0.38
C ARG A 70 6.11 4.16 0.09
N ASP A 71 7.06 4.27 -0.83
CA ASP A 71 8.49 4.24 -0.52
C ASP A 71 8.90 5.42 0.38
N LEU A 72 8.25 6.57 0.23
CA LEU A 72 8.52 7.75 1.04
C LEU A 72 8.10 7.59 2.52
N TYR A 73 7.04 6.83 2.79
CA TYR A 73 6.42 6.75 4.12
C TYR A 73 6.45 5.37 4.79
N ILE A 74 6.94 4.32 4.12
CA ILE A 74 6.89 2.93 4.61
C ILE A 74 7.46 2.73 6.02
N ASP A 75 8.55 3.42 6.35
CA ASP A 75 9.23 3.31 7.66
C ASP A 75 8.84 4.43 8.62
N LYS A 76 7.81 5.24 8.29
CA LYS A 76 7.40 6.37 9.11
C LYS A 76 6.33 5.97 10.12
N THR A 77 6.44 6.57 11.30
CA THR A 77 5.49 6.44 12.40
C THR A 77 5.00 7.80 12.84
N ILE A 78 3.73 7.90 13.21
CA ILE A 78 3.14 9.10 13.81
C ILE A 78 2.79 8.79 15.25
N THR A 79 3.28 9.59 16.18
CA THR A 79 2.85 9.55 17.58
C THR A 79 1.88 10.68 17.81
N LEU A 80 0.62 10.35 18.15
CA LEU A 80 -0.37 11.34 18.52
C LEU A 80 -0.39 11.50 20.03
N ASP A 81 -0.26 12.75 20.43
CA ASP A 81 -0.59 13.22 21.77
C ASP A 81 -2.09 13.54 21.82
N VAL A 82 -2.84 12.70 22.54
CA VAL A 82 -4.30 12.75 22.58
C VAL A 82 -4.81 14.03 23.27
N ASP A 83 -3.93 14.73 24.01
CA ASP A 83 -4.26 15.97 24.71
C ASP A 83 -4.52 17.17 23.76
N TYR A 84 -4.18 17.05 22.46
CA TYR A 84 -4.34 18.12 21.45
C TYR A 84 -5.49 17.88 20.47
N GLU A 85 -6.55 17.18 20.91
CA GLU A 85 -7.77 17.01 20.14
C GLU A 85 -8.47 18.36 19.91
N LYS A 86 -8.81 18.67 18.65
CA LYS A 86 -9.73 19.76 18.33
C LYS A 86 -11.06 19.20 17.87
N LYS A 87 -12.14 19.74 18.42
CA LYS A 87 -13.48 19.60 17.82
C LYS A 87 -13.53 20.42 16.53
N ALA A 88 -13.07 19.84 15.43
CA ALA A 88 -13.24 20.40 14.10
C ALA A 88 -14.49 19.78 13.46
N ASN A 89 -15.27 20.57 12.72
CA ASN A 89 -16.37 20.05 11.93
C ASN A 89 -15.79 19.11 10.85
N GLN A 90 -16.40 17.94 10.61
CA GLN A 90 -15.88 16.95 9.66
C GLN A 90 -15.61 17.53 8.27
N LEU A 91 -16.47 18.45 7.83
CA LEU A 91 -16.37 19.14 6.54
C LEU A 91 -15.26 20.19 6.49
N SER A 92 -14.69 20.58 7.63
CA SER A 92 -13.68 21.65 7.69
C SER A 92 -12.29 21.23 7.22
N ILE A 93 -12.02 19.91 7.16
CA ILE A 93 -10.70 19.37 6.77
C ILE A 93 -10.79 18.56 5.48
N TYR A 94 -11.86 17.78 5.31
CA TYR A 94 -12.10 17.02 4.08
C TYR A 94 -13.50 17.34 3.53
N THR A 95 -13.61 17.50 2.21
CA THR A 95 -14.90 17.55 1.53
C THR A 95 -15.63 16.22 1.67
N GLU A 96 -16.94 16.22 1.50
CA GLU A 96 -17.76 14.99 1.57
C GLU A 96 -17.27 13.92 0.59
N GLU A 97 -16.85 14.33 -0.61
CA GLU A 97 -16.33 13.42 -1.64
C GLU A 97 -14.98 12.81 -1.25
N LYS A 98 -14.09 13.61 -0.65
CA LYS A 98 -12.83 13.12 -0.08
C LYS A 98 -13.07 12.11 1.04
N LEU A 99 -14.05 12.35 1.90
CA LEU A 99 -14.43 11.39 2.95
C LEU A 99 -14.98 10.10 2.36
N LYS A 100 -15.88 10.17 1.37
CA LYS A 100 -16.36 9.00 0.63
C LYS A 100 -15.21 8.21 0.00
N CYS A 101 -14.23 8.92 -0.57
CA CYS A 101 -13.03 8.32 -1.14
C CYS A 101 -12.21 7.56 -0.09
N ILE A 102 -11.97 8.18 1.06
CA ILE A 102 -11.25 7.56 2.18
C ILE A 102 -11.99 6.31 2.66
N TYR A 103 -13.30 6.40 2.88
CA TYR A 103 -14.10 5.28 3.40
C TYR A 103 -14.15 4.11 2.44
N LYS A 104 -14.34 4.37 1.15
CA LYS A 104 -14.29 3.34 0.11
C LYS A 104 -12.94 2.66 0.07
N ASN A 105 -11.84 3.41 0.13
CA ASN A 105 -10.51 2.82 0.09
C ASN A 105 -10.18 2.05 1.37
N LEU A 106 -10.73 2.42 2.53
CA LEU A 106 -10.47 1.76 3.81
C LEU A 106 -11.49 0.66 4.16
N ASP A 107 -12.41 0.33 3.26
CA ASP A 107 -13.52 -0.60 3.48
C ASP A 107 -14.30 -0.28 4.77
N ILE A 108 -14.45 1.02 5.06
CA ILE A 108 -15.18 1.49 6.24
C ILE A 108 -16.66 1.59 5.88
N GLY A 109 -17.49 0.74 6.49
CA GLY A 109 -18.95 0.82 6.41
C GLY A 109 -19.53 1.63 7.59
N GLY A 110 -20.43 2.57 7.29
CA GLY A 110 -21.22 3.29 8.30
C GLY A 110 -20.65 4.64 8.76
N ILE A 111 -21.25 5.19 9.81
CA ILE A 111 -20.81 6.45 10.44
C ILE A 111 -19.66 6.12 11.38
N ILE A 112 -18.51 6.75 11.18
CA ILE A 112 -17.35 6.61 12.05
C ILE A 112 -17.09 7.88 12.85
N GLU A 113 -16.61 7.69 14.08
CA GLU A 113 -16.06 8.79 14.86
C GLU A 113 -14.80 9.30 14.17
N THR A 114 -14.78 10.59 13.86
CA THR A 114 -13.62 11.25 13.26
C THR A 114 -13.17 12.37 14.17
N LYS A 115 -11.92 12.29 14.62
CA LYS A 115 -11.26 13.28 15.46
C LYS A 115 -10.17 13.98 14.66
N TYR A 116 -9.89 15.23 14.98
CA TYR A 116 -8.89 16.01 14.25
C TYR A 116 -7.82 16.55 15.17
N PHE A 117 -6.58 16.47 14.69
CA PHE A 117 -5.39 16.80 15.47
C PHE A 117 -4.48 17.75 14.68
N LYS A 118 -3.75 18.57 15.43
CA LYS A 118 -2.55 19.27 14.95
C LYS A 118 -1.34 18.65 15.62
N THR A 119 -0.28 18.42 14.85
CA THR A 119 1.00 17.96 15.40
C THR A 119 1.92 19.15 15.63
N LYS A 120 2.83 19.01 16.60
CA LYS A 120 3.93 19.96 16.81
C LYS A 120 5.19 19.57 16.04
N ASP A 121 5.24 18.34 15.53
CA ASP A 121 6.41 17.79 14.86
C ASP A 121 6.55 18.36 13.45
N VAL A 122 7.77 18.32 12.91
CA VAL A 122 8.12 18.72 11.53
C VAL A 122 7.63 17.67 10.51
N PHE A 123 6.45 17.11 10.75
CA PHE A 123 5.79 16.22 9.83
C PHE A 123 4.99 17.07 8.84
N PRO A 124 5.04 16.80 7.54
CA PRO A 124 4.62 17.76 6.52
C PRO A 124 3.10 17.85 6.33
N PHE A 125 2.32 17.60 7.38
CA PHE A 125 0.87 17.55 7.31
C PHE A 125 0.26 18.49 8.36
N ASP A 126 -0.44 19.51 7.87
CA ASP A 126 -1.07 20.53 8.72
C ASP A 126 -2.32 20.01 9.44
N ASN A 127 -2.95 18.96 8.90
CA ASN A 127 -4.19 18.39 9.42
C ASN A 127 -4.12 16.86 9.46
N ILE A 128 -4.46 16.30 10.62
CA ILE A 128 -4.53 14.85 10.83
C ILE A 128 -5.94 14.47 11.24
N ALA A 129 -6.56 13.52 10.53
CA ALA A 129 -7.82 12.92 10.93
C ALA A 129 -7.58 11.53 11.54
N LEU A 130 -8.09 11.29 12.74
CA LEU A 130 -8.15 9.99 13.37
C LEU A 130 -9.55 9.41 13.16
N LEU A 131 -9.62 8.28 12.48
CA LEU A 131 -10.86 7.57 12.17
C LEU A 131 -10.97 6.35 13.09
N ASP A 132 -12.02 6.32 13.90
CA ASP A 132 -12.38 5.19 14.78
C ASP A 132 -11.24 4.73 15.70
N ASN A 133 -10.40 5.67 16.17
CA ASN A 133 -9.16 5.41 16.91
C ASN A 133 -8.14 4.45 16.24
N LYS A 134 -8.40 4.04 15.00
CA LYS A 134 -7.70 2.99 14.28
C LYS A 134 -6.79 3.56 13.20
N TYR A 135 -7.29 4.52 12.43
CA TYR A 135 -6.55 5.07 11.30
C TYR A 135 -6.25 6.55 11.49
N ILE A 136 -5.00 6.92 11.26
CA ILE A 136 -4.64 8.30 10.96
C ILE A 136 -4.67 8.46 9.45
N VAL A 137 -5.39 9.48 8.97
CA VAL A 137 -5.42 9.89 7.58
C VAL A 137 -4.93 11.32 7.47
N VAL A 138 -3.89 11.48 6.66
CA VAL A 138 -3.33 12.77 6.27
C VAL A 138 -3.36 12.88 4.75
N SER A 139 -3.39 14.10 4.23
CA SER A 139 -3.44 14.34 2.79
C SER A 139 -2.37 15.33 2.35
N ARG A 140 -1.73 15.07 1.21
CA ARG A 140 -0.76 15.98 0.59
C ARG A 140 -0.60 15.65 -0.90
N ASP A 141 -0.42 16.68 -1.72
CA ASP A 141 -0.03 16.58 -3.13
C ASP A 141 -0.87 15.59 -3.96
N GLY A 142 -2.18 15.54 -3.69
CA GLY A 142 -3.12 14.66 -4.40
C GLY A 142 -3.27 13.24 -3.83
N TYR A 143 -2.60 12.94 -2.71
CA TYR A 143 -2.63 11.63 -2.06
C TYR A 143 -3.15 11.69 -0.63
N PHE A 144 -3.81 10.60 -0.23
CA PHE A 144 -4.04 10.24 1.16
C PHE A 144 -2.95 9.28 1.62
N PHE A 145 -2.43 9.51 2.82
CA PHE A 145 -1.52 8.60 3.50
C PHE A 145 -2.21 8.13 4.77
N VAL A 146 -2.24 6.81 4.96
CA VAL A 146 -2.94 6.18 6.07
C VAL A 146 -1.96 5.47 6.96
N PHE A 147 -2.08 5.71 8.26
CA PHE A 147 -1.31 5.06 9.32
C PHE A 147 -2.26 4.32 10.25
N ILE A 148 -1.88 3.14 10.73
CA ILE A 148 -2.73 2.30 11.57
C ILE A 148 -2.17 2.20 12.99
N ASN A 149 -3.06 2.27 13.99
CA ASN A 149 -2.70 2.14 15.40
C ASN A 149 -2.22 0.71 15.69
N LYS A 150 -0.97 0.56 16.16
CA LYS A 150 -0.43 -0.77 16.54
C LYS A 150 -0.96 -1.29 17.89
N SER A 151 -1.53 -0.43 18.75
CA SER A 151 -1.80 -0.79 20.14
C SER A 151 -3.10 -1.58 20.39
N GLU A 152 -4.00 -1.70 19.42
CA GLU A 152 -5.32 -2.35 19.64
C GLU A 152 -5.40 -3.82 19.18
N ASN A 153 -4.33 -4.40 18.65
CA ASN A 153 -4.30 -5.84 18.28
C ASN A 153 -4.18 -6.82 19.48
N LYS A 154 -4.47 -6.38 20.70
CA LYS A 154 -4.48 -7.23 21.91
C LYS A 154 -5.67 -6.92 22.83
N LYS A 155 -6.90 -6.97 22.32
CA LYS A 155 -8.06 -7.56 23.04
C LYS A 155 -9.31 -7.44 22.18
N ASN A 156 -9.98 -8.59 22.04
CA ASN A 156 -11.34 -8.78 21.53
C ASN A 156 -11.56 -8.67 20.02
N THR A 157 -11.08 -9.66 19.27
CA THR A 157 -11.95 -10.32 18.27
C THR A 157 -11.49 -11.75 18.05
N VAL A 158 -12.36 -12.72 18.34
CA VAL A 158 -12.20 -14.08 17.83
C VAL A 158 -12.47 -14.05 16.31
N SER A 159 -11.56 -14.64 15.54
CA SER A 159 -11.63 -14.96 14.10
C SER A 159 -11.27 -13.86 13.06
N LYS A 160 -9.96 -13.69 12.83
CA LYS A 160 -9.29 -13.88 11.52
C LYS A 160 -7.80 -13.62 11.73
N GLU A 161 -6.97 -14.64 11.61
CA GLU A 161 -5.52 -14.48 11.48
C GLU A 161 -5.25 -13.47 10.35
N THR A 162 -4.86 -12.26 10.70
CA THR A 162 -4.32 -11.31 9.73
C THR A 162 -2.88 -11.74 9.51
N ILE A 163 -2.68 -12.71 8.62
CA ILE A 163 -1.36 -13.16 8.20
C ILE A 163 -0.68 -11.95 7.55
N SER A 164 0.39 -11.47 8.16
CA SER A 164 1.24 -10.44 7.55
C SER A 164 1.95 -11.04 6.34
N PHE A 165 1.67 -10.52 5.14
CA PHE A 165 2.26 -10.95 3.87
C PHE A 165 3.35 -10.01 3.38
N GLN A 166 4.09 -9.41 4.32
CA GLN A 166 5.06 -8.37 4.03
C GLN A 166 6.04 -8.81 2.92
N GLY A 167 6.07 -8.10 1.80
CA GLY A 167 6.92 -8.40 0.64
C GLY A 167 6.32 -9.34 -0.41
N PHE A 168 5.11 -9.87 -0.19
CA PHE A 168 4.32 -10.73 -1.09
C PHE A 168 2.98 -10.10 -1.50
N GLU A 169 2.82 -8.79 -1.32
CA GLU A 169 1.57 -8.09 -1.65
C GLU A 169 1.17 -8.32 -3.11
N LEU A 170 2.16 -8.35 -4.01
CA LEU A 170 1.97 -8.58 -5.44
C LEU A 170 1.59 -10.03 -5.81
N LEU A 171 1.61 -10.96 -4.85
CA LEU A 171 1.15 -12.33 -5.05
C LEU A 171 -0.38 -12.44 -4.99
N PHE A 172 -1.02 -11.62 -4.17
CA PHE A 172 -2.44 -11.75 -3.82
C PHE A 172 -3.28 -10.73 -4.59
N ASN A 173 -4.48 -11.15 -5.03
CA ASN A 173 -5.42 -10.33 -5.80
C ASN A 173 -4.82 -9.76 -7.10
N HIS A 174 -3.78 -10.41 -7.63
CA HIS A 174 -3.18 -10.12 -8.92
C HIS A 174 -3.13 -11.39 -9.77
N LYS A 175 -3.22 -11.22 -11.09
CA LYS A 175 -2.98 -12.32 -12.02
C LYS A 175 -1.48 -12.56 -12.09
N LEU A 176 -1.09 -13.81 -11.88
CA LEU A 176 0.27 -14.29 -11.97
C LEU A 176 0.44 -14.99 -13.29
N ILE A 177 1.32 -14.45 -14.11
CA ILE A 177 1.61 -14.95 -15.45
C ILE A 177 2.98 -15.63 -15.44
N GLY A 178 3.06 -16.81 -16.05
CA GLY A 178 4.28 -17.57 -16.18
C GLY A 178 5.32 -16.87 -17.06
N LEU A 179 6.59 -16.93 -16.64
CA LEU A 179 7.75 -16.39 -17.35
C LEU A 179 8.77 -17.50 -17.62
N SER A 180 9.33 -17.45 -18.82
CA SER A 180 10.48 -18.25 -19.24
C SER A 180 11.77 -17.43 -19.20
N ILE A 181 12.90 -18.12 -19.15
CA ILE A 181 14.20 -17.49 -19.36
C ILE A 181 14.43 -17.40 -20.87
N ILE A 182 14.58 -16.19 -21.39
CA ILE A 182 14.80 -15.90 -22.81
C ILE A 182 16.29 -15.78 -23.12
N ASP A 183 17.05 -15.18 -22.19
CA ASP A 183 18.51 -15.08 -22.30
C ASP A 183 19.16 -15.29 -20.92
N GLU A 184 19.82 -16.44 -20.72
CA GLU A 184 20.46 -16.78 -19.45
C GLU A 184 21.60 -15.84 -19.06
N LYS A 185 22.28 -15.24 -20.05
CA LYS A 185 23.47 -14.41 -19.88
C LYS A 185 23.13 -12.95 -19.57
N GLU A 186 21.89 -12.55 -19.86
CA GLU A 186 21.42 -11.19 -19.61
C GLU A 186 21.34 -10.90 -18.10
N VAL A 187 21.77 -9.69 -17.72
CA VAL A 187 21.79 -9.24 -16.32
C VAL A 187 20.50 -8.51 -15.98
N ASP A 188 19.94 -7.78 -16.95
CA ASP A 188 18.64 -7.12 -16.80
C ASP A 188 17.51 -8.15 -16.75
N LEU A 189 16.83 -8.25 -15.61
CA LEU A 189 15.79 -9.25 -15.40
C LEU A 189 14.60 -9.11 -16.37
N TYR A 190 14.30 -7.90 -16.85
CA TYR A 190 13.20 -7.69 -17.79
C TYR A 190 13.52 -8.15 -19.23
N LYS A 191 14.81 -8.35 -19.51
CA LYS A 191 15.32 -8.91 -20.77
C LYS A 191 15.69 -10.38 -20.64
N LYS A 192 16.20 -10.79 -19.48
CA LYS A 192 16.48 -12.19 -19.13
C LYS A 192 15.23 -13.04 -19.14
N TYR A 193 14.15 -12.54 -18.56
CA TYR A 193 12.85 -13.23 -18.51
C TYR A 193 11.88 -12.68 -19.55
N GLY A 194 10.94 -13.50 -19.98
CA GLY A 194 9.94 -13.12 -20.96
C GLY A 194 8.77 -14.09 -21.06
N LEU A 195 7.78 -13.65 -21.83
CA LEU A 195 6.63 -14.47 -22.22
C LEU A 195 7.02 -15.16 -23.52
N ASP A 196 7.21 -16.48 -23.45
CA ASP A 196 7.70 -17.25 -24.58
C ASP A 196 6.57 -17.67 -25.53
N PHE A 197 6.95 -18.43 -26.56
CA PHE A 197 6.05 -18.86 -27.62
C PHE A 197 4.88 -19.71 -27.10
N SER A 198 5.14 -20.65 -26.17
CA SER A 198 4.07 -21.49 -25.64
C SER A 198 3.08 -20.71 -24.77
N THR A 199 3.57 -19.68 -24.06
CA THR A 199 2.68 -18.74 -23.36
C THR A 199 1.88 -17.89 -24.34
N VAL A 200 2.53 -17.14 -25.24
CA VAL A 200 1.88 -16.08 -26.01
C VAL A 200 1.12 -16.60 -27.23
N CYS A 201 1.71 -17.54 -27.97
CA CYS A 201 1.21 -17.95 -29.28
C CYS A 201 0.33 -19.21 -29.19
N VAL A 202 0.71 -20.17 -28.34
CA VAL A 202 0.01 -21.46 -28.20
C VAL A 202 -1.01 -21.46 -27.06
N CYS A 203 -0.93 -20.48 -26.15
CA CYS A 203 -1.77 -20.44 -24.95
C CYS A 203 -1.65 -21.70 -24.07
N ASP A 204 -0.51 -22.41 -24.08
CA ASP A 204 -0.32 -23.65 -23.32
C ASP A 204 0.24 -23.41 -21.91
N SER A 205 0.36 -22.14 -21.50
CA SER A 205 0.86 -21.76 -20.18
C SER A 205 -0.29 -21.40 -19.23
N PRO A 206 -0.41 -22.11 -18.09
CA PRO A 206 -1.31 -21.72 -17.02
C PRO A 206 -0.94 -20.36 -16.42
N SER A 207 -1.97 -19.65 -15.97
CA SER A 207 -1.92 -18.45 -15.15
C SER A 207 -2.67 -18.69 -13.85
N MET A 208 -2.33 -17.93 -12.81
CA MET A 208 -2.91 -18.09 -11.48
C MET A 208 -3.47 -16.76 -10.96
N TYR A 209 -4.49 -16.83 -10.12
CA TYR A 209 -5.01 -15.71 -9.36
C TYR A 209 -5.32 -16.21 -7.96
N ILE A 210 -4.78 -15.53 -6.95
CA ILE A 210 -4.95 -15.92 -5.54
C ILE A 210 -5.80 -14.86 -4.88
N ASP A 211 -7.08 -15.15 -4.69
CA ASP A 211 -8.00 -14.27 -3.98
C ASP A 211 -7.87 -14.51 -2.48
N ILE A 212 -7.27 -13.57 -1.77
CA ILE A 212 -7.09 -13.70 -0.31
C ILE A 212 -8.40 -13.47 0.44
N ASN A 213 -9.34 -12.71 -0.14
CA ASN A 213 -10.59 -12.35 0.50
C ASN A 213 -11.57 -13.52 0.46
N SER A 214 -11.73 -14.17 -0.70
CA SER A 214 -12.54 -15.38 -0.85
C SER A 214 -11.79 -16.66 -0.45
N LYS A 215 -10.46 -16.58 -0.26
CA LYS A 215 -9.56 -17.73 -0.03
C LYS A 215 -9.63 -18.74 -1.16
N GLU A 216 -9.50 -18.26 -2.38
CA GLU A 216 -9.56 -19.08 -3.60
C GLU A 216 -8.25 -18.98 -4.39
N LEU A 217 -7.79 -20.13 -4.86
CA LEU A 217 -6.77 -20.23 -5.89
C LEU A 217 -7.49 -20.54 -7.20
N ILE A 218 -7.36 -19.64 -8.16
CA ILE A 218 -7.96 -19.77 -9.49
C ILE A 218 -6.83 -20.00 -10.49
N ILE A 219 -6.90 -21.10 -11.23
CA ILE A 219 -5.95 -21.45 -12.28
C ILE A 219 -6.70 -21.39 -13.60
N PHE A 220 -6.16 -20.66 -14.57
CA PHE A 220 -6.80 -20.39 -15.85
C PHE A 220 -5.76 -20.31 -16.97
N ASN A 221 -6.21 -20.30 -18.22
CA ASN A 221 -5.31 -20.20 -19.37
C ASN A 221 -4.75 -18.77 -19.54
N TYR A 222 -3.48 -18.62 -19.91
CA TYR A 222 -2.89 -17.29 -20.19
C TYR A 222 -3.71 -16.44 -21.18
N CYS A 223 -4.32 -17.03 -22.20
CA CYS A 223 -5.06 -16.27 -23.20
C CYS A 223 -6.38 -15.66 -22.66
N ASP A 224 -6.81 -16.09 -21.47
CA ASP A 224 -7.89 -15.45 -20.72
C ASP A 224 -7.39 -14.37 -19.74
N SER A 225 -6.09 -14.05 -19.72
CA SER A 225 -5.49 -13.08 -18.81
C SER A 225 -5.99 -11.64 -18.99
N ASN A 226 -6.60 -11.30 -20.12
CA ASN A 226 -7.25 -10.00 -20.32
C ASN A 226 -8.73 -9.98 -19.88
N LYS A 227 -9.34 -11.14 -19.62
CA LYS A 227 -10.75 -11.25 -19.22
C LYS A 227 -10.93 -11.03 -17.71
N SER A 228 -12.10 -10.59 -17.27
CA SER A 228 -12.43 -10.57 -15.84
C SER A 228 -12.44 -11.99 -15.27
N MET A 229 -12.05 -12.17 -13.99
CA MET A 229 -12.12 -13.50 -13.34
C MET A 229 -13.53 -14.10 -13.36
N SER A 230 -14.58 -13.26 -13.33
CA SER A 230 -15.98 -13.70 -13.41
C SER A 230 -16.37 -14.24 -14.78
N THR A 231 -15.67 -13.85 -15.85
CA THR A 231 -16.02 -14.19 -17.24
C THR A 231 -15.18 -15.31 -17.84
N ILE A 232 -14.16 -15.79 -17.13
CA ILE A 232 -13.37 -16.95 -17.58
C ILE A 232 -14.20 -18.21 -17.38
N GLU A 233 -14.54 -18.88 -18.48
CA GLU A 233 -15.28 -20.14 -18.48
C GLU A 233 -14.41 -21.31 -18.05
N ASN A 234 -13.24 -21.46 -18.70
CA ASN A 234 -12.32 -22.56 -18.46
C ASN A 234 -11.31 -22.20 -17.37
N LYS A 235 -11.67 -22.51 -16.12
CA LYS A 235 -10.81 -22.31 -14.94
C LYS A 235 -11.00 -23.43 -13.93
N ASN A 236 -9.95 -23.67 -13.15
CA ASN A 236 -9.99 -24.52 -11.98
C ASN A 236 -9.97 -23.63 -10.74
N ILE A 237 -10.93 -23.83 -9.83
CA ILE A 237 -11.04 -23.07 -8.59
C ILE A 237 -10.80 -24.02 -7.43
N PHE A 238 -9.88 -23.67 -6.56
CA PHE A 238 -9.57 -24.41 -5.34
C PHE A 238 -9.77 -23.52 -4.13
N LYS A 239 -10.39 -24.09 -3.09
CA LYS A 239 -10.47 -23.42 -1.80
C LYS A 239 -9.14 -23.57 -1.06
N ILE A 240 -8.55 -22.44 -0.68
CA ILE A 240 -7.31 -22.39 0.09
C ILE A 240 -7.64 -22.75 1.54
N THR A 241 -6.99 -23.80 2.05
CA THR A 241 -7.16 -24.25 3.43
C THR A 241 -6.05 -23.73 4.35
N LYS A 242 -4.86 -23.48 3.80
CA LYS A 242 -3.71 -23.01 4.58
C LYS A 242 -2.86 -22.05 3.75
N ILE A 243 -2.38 -20.99 4.40
CA ILE A 243 -1.32 -20.12 3.89
C ILE A 243 -0.24 -20.05 4.97
N GLU A 244 0.99 -20.36 4.60
CA GLU A 244 2.16 -20.35 5.50
C GLU A 244 3.14 -19.31 4.97
N ASN A 245 3.63 -18.43 5.84
CA ASN A 245 4.65 -17.45 5.50
C ASN A 245 5.94 -17.78 6.26
N GLU A 246 7.01 -18.02 5.51
CA GLU A 246 8.34 -18.37 6.03
C GLU A 246 9.39 -17.48 5.34
N GLY A 247 9.56 -16.27 5.84
CA GLY A 247 10.62 -15.34 5.39
C GLY A 247 10.45 -14.95 3.92
N ASN A 248 11.27 -15.52 3.03
CA ASN A 248 11.22 -15.27 1.59
C ASN A 248 10.32 -16.26 0.83
N LYS A 249 9.48 -17.03 1.54
CA LYS A 249 8.56 -18.02 0.95
C LYS A 249 7.14 -17.86 1.48
N ILE A 250 6.17 -18.02 0.58
CA ILE A 250 4.77 -18.26 0.92
C ILE A 250 4.34 -19.60 0.36
N SER A 251 3.75 -20.44 1.21
CA SER A 251 3.12 -21.68 0.78
C SER A 251 1.61 -21.59 0.86
N ILE A 252 0.93 -22.04 -0.18
CA ILE A 252 -0.53 -22.11 -0.28
C ILE A 252 -0.91 -23.58 -0.45
N THR A 253 -1.76 -24.07 0.45
CA THR A 253 -2.30 -25.43 0.39
C THR A 253 -3.76 -25.38 -0.02
N ALA A 254 -4.10 -26.17 -1.02
CA ALA A 254 -5.40 -26.31 -1.64
C ALA A 254 -5.72 -27.81 -1.83
N PRO A 255 -6.79 -28.36 -1.22
CA PRO A 255 -7.18 -29.75 -1.39
C PRO A 255 -7.55 -30.08 -2.85
N PRO A 256 -7.49 -31.35 -3.27
CA PRO A 256 -7.16 -32.52 -2.46
C PRO A 256 -5.67 -32.65 -2.12
N ASN A 257 -4.75 -32.30 -3.04
CA ASN A 257 -3.31 -32.53 -2.86
C ASN A 257 -2.40 -31.39 -3.36
N LEU A 258 -2.94 -30.22 -3.70
CA LEU A 258 -2.14 -29.15 -4.31
C LEU A 258 -1.47 -28.27 -3.24
N LYS A 259 -0.14 -28.17 -3.29
CA LYS A 259 0.64 -27.19 -2.54
C LYS A 259 1.50 -26.37 -3.51
N LEU A 260 1.29 -25.06 -3.50
CA LEU A 260 2.10 -24.09 -4.23
C LEU A 260 3.03 -23.37 -3.26
N THR A 261 4.32 -23.32 -3.55
CA THR A 261 5.29 -22.54 -2.77
C THR A 261 5.90 -21.46 -3.65
N PHE A 262 5.69 -20.20 -3.29
CA PHE A 262 6.20 -19.02 -3.95
C PHE A 262 7.42 -18.52 -3.21
N GLU A 263 8.58 -18.53 -3.85
CA GLU A 263 9.82 -17.99 -3.31
C GLU A 263 10.18 -16.68 -3.99
N LYS A 264 10.43 -15.64 -3.19
CA LYS A 264 10.95 -14.37 -3.67
C LYS A 264 12.47 -14.46 -3.79
N LYS A 265 13.00 -14.40 -5.01
CA LYS A 265 14.45 -14.48 -5.28
C LYS A 265 15.13 -13.12 -5.37
N THR A 266 14.39 -12.07 -5.69
CA THR A 266 14.95 -10.73 -5.93
C THR A 266 14.00 -9.65 -5.40
N LYS A 267 14.41 -8.38 -5.47
CA LYS A 267 13.51 -7.23 -5.18
C LYS A 267 12.41 -7.05 -6.24
N PHE A 268 12.51 -7.73 -7.38
CA PHE A 268 11.60 -7.62 -8.50
C PHE A 268 10.33 -8.46 -8.29
N PRO A 269 9.22 -8.15 -9.00
CA PRO A 269 7.96 -8.87 -8.87
C PRO A 269 7.99 -10.22 -9.63
N ILE A 270 9.03 -11.03 -9.36
CA ILE A 270 9.18 -12.38 -9.91
C ILE A 270 9.21 -13.36 -8.75
N PHE A 271 8.27 -14.30 -8.77
CA PHE A 271 8.14 -15.37 -7.80
C PHE A 271 8.52 -16.69 -8.46
N GLN A 272 9.46 -17.41 -7.87
CA GLN A 272 9.73 -18.78 -8.28
C GLN A 272 8.70 -19.70 -7.64
N VAL A 273 8.03 -20.51 -8.44
CA VAL A 273 6.95 -21.39 -7.99
C VAL A 273 7.44 -22.83 -7.96
N GLN A 274 7.19 -23.48 -6.84
CA GLN A 274 7.31 -24.93 -6.68
C GLN A 274 5.92 -25.51 -6.47
N VAL A 275 5.63 -26.59 -7.17
CA VAL A 275 4.33 -27.27 -7.09
C VAL A 275 4.54 -28.67 -6.54
N LYS A 276 3.70 -29.04 -5.58
CA LYS A 276 3.62 -30.39 -5.04
C LYS A 276 2.18 -30.88 -5.16
N GLY A 277 2.01 -32.09 -5.66
CA GLY A 277 0.72 -32.73 -5.93
C GLY A 277 0.17 -32.42 -7.32
N ASP A 278 -1.13 -32.59 -7.49
CA ASP A 278 -1.77 -32.60 -8.80
C ASP A 278 -2.12 -31.18 -9.26
N PHE A 279 -1.29 -30.61 -10.14
CA PHE A 279 -1.60 -29.35 -10.80
C PHE A 279 -2.58 -29.60 -11.95
N PRO A 280 -3.70 -28.85 -12.04
CA PRO A 280 -4.63 -29.04 -13.14
C PRO A 280 -4.03 -28.51 -14.43
N THR A 281 -4.08 -29.32 -15.49
CA THR A 281 -3.65 -28.88 -16.84
C THR A 281 -4.80 -28.84 -17.85
N LYS A 282 -5.92 -29.50 -17.54
CA LYS A 282 -7.09 -29.55 -18.41
C LYS A 282 -7.63 -28.13 -18.66
N TYR A 283 -7.65 -27.75 -19.95
CA TYR A 283 -8.09 -26.44 -20.47
C TYR A 283 -7.28 -25.20 -20.04
N VAL A 284 -6.31 -25.36 -19.13
CA VAL A 284 -5.51 -24.24 -18.60
C VAL A 284 -4.07 -24.24 -19.13
N GLY A 285 -3.67 -25.29 -19.83
CA GLY A 285 -2.33 -25.46 -20.41
C GLY A 285 -1.48 -26.47 -19.63
N ASN A 286 -0.50 -27.07 -20.30
CA ASN A 286 0.41 -28.06 -19.72
C ASN A 286 1.80 -27.50 -19.41
N ASP A 287 2.17 -26.36 -20.01
CA ASP A 287 3.48 -25.74 -19.84
C ASP A 287 3.53 -24.83 -18.61
N LEU A 288 3.63 -25.48 -17.44
CA LEU A 288 3.77 -24.79 -16.16
C LEU A 288 5.18 -24.17 -16.03
N LYS A 289 5.24 -22.84 -16.09
CA LYS A 289 6.48 -22.09 -15.90
C LYS A 289 6.99 -22.17 -14.45
N LYS A 290 8.30 -22.01 -14.27
CA LYS A 290 8.93 -21.96 -12.94
C LYS A 290 8.87 -20.58 -12.29
N ASN A 291 8.74 -19.53 -13.07
CA ASN A 291 8.76 -18.14 -12.60
C ASN A 291 7.44 -17.47 -12.95
N PHE A 292 6.92 -16.63 -12.08
CA PHE A 292 5.66 -15.94 -12.26
C PHE A 292 5.78 -14.47 -11.91
N THR A 293 5.03 -13.62 -12.59
CA THR A 293 4.97 -12.18 -12.32
C THR A 293 3.55 -11.65 -12.30
N SER A 294 3.32 -10.58 -11.53
CA SER A 294 2.10 -9.78 -11.55
C SER A 294 2.15 -8.61 -12.53
N THR A 295 3.31 -8.34 -13.15
CA THR A 295 3.53 -7.22 -14.09
C THR A 295 4.06 -7.74 -15.44
N PRO A 296 3.31 -8.59 -16.16
CA PRO A 296 3.75 -9.22 -17.40
C PRO A 296 4.09 -8.22 -18.52
N GLU A 297 3.51 -7.02 -18.50
CA GLU A 297 3.71 -5.95 -19.47
C GLU A 297 5.14 -5.38 -19.50
N LYS A 298 5.92 -5.59 -18.43
CA LYS A 298 7.31 -5.12 -18.35
C LYS A 298 8.31 -6.06 -19.03
N PHE A 299 7.89 -7.26 -19.41
CA PHE A 299 8.75 -8.29 -19.95
C PHE A 299 8.60 -8.40 -21.46
N LYS A 300 9.68 -8.85 -22.12
CA LYS A 300 9.64 -9.12 -23.55
C LYS A 300 8.62 -10.22 -23.86
N LYS A 301 7.79 -9.98 -24.87
CA LYS A 301 6.91 -10.98 -25.49
C LYS A 301 7.59 -11.51 -26.74
N ILE A 302 7.62 -12.82 -26.91
CA ILE A 302 8.01 -13.42 -28.19
C ILE A 302 7.02 -12.99 -29.26
N ASP A 303 7.54 -12.66 -30.43
CA ASP A 303 6.75 -12.44 -31.63
C ASP A 303 6.29 -13.79 -32.19
N CYS A 304 4.99 -13.93 -32.44
CA CYS A 304 4.42 -15.14 -33.00
C CYS A 304 4.68 -15.26 -34.51
N GLY A 305 5.10 -14.18 -35.18
CA GLY A 305 5.31 -14.15 -36.64
C GLY A 305 4.05 -14.61 -37.38
N ASP A 306 4.23 -15.48 -38.36
CA ASP A 306 3.15 -16.07 -39.17
C ASP A 306 2.49 -17.30 -38.52
N PHE A 307 2.59 -17.46 -37.20
CA PHE A 307 1.94 -18.58 -36.51
C PHE A 307 0.41 -18.49 -36.69
N GLY A 308 -0.14 -19.46 -37.43
CA GLY A 308 -1.54 -19.45 -37.88
C GLY A 308 -2.58 -19.89 -36.83
N GLY A 309 -2.13 -20.33 -35.65
CA GLY A 309 -3.00 -20.92 -34.62
C GLY A 309 -3.21 -22.42 -34.82
#